data_AF-A0A6C0NDA1-F1
#
_entry.id   AF-A0A6C0NDA1-F1
#
_cell.length_a   1.000
_cell.length_b   1.000
_cell.length_c   1.000
_cell.angle_alpha   90.00
_cell.angle_beta   90.00
_cell.angle_gamma   90.00
#
_symmetry.space_group_name_H-M   'P 1'
#
loop_
_entity.id
_entity.type
_entity.pdbx_description
1 polymer ?
#
loop_
_entity_poly.entity_id
_entity_poly.type
_entity_poly.pdbx_seq_one_letter_code
_entity_poly.pdbx_strand_id
1 'polypeptide(L)'
;MCTLKNTLKYIEYKVKIIRFYIVSDACFHAGRLCKIYGGHVNIEKPVTLNEKICHRMIYDHNPIYTLISDKLAVRNYVHLHTDKIKTVPLLGVYSSFDEIDFNRLPDQFVLKCNHDSGSTIICNNKQLF
;
A
#
# COMPACT_ATOMS: atom_id res chain seq x y z
N MET A 1 10.81 16.98 25.81
CA MET A 1 10.17 17.16 24.47
C MET A 1 9.74 15.85 23.80
N CYS A 2 10.46 14.73 23.95
CA CYS A 2 10.13 13.44 23.33
C CYS A 2 8.84 12.80 23.90
N THR A 3 8.66 12.83 25.23
CA THR A 3 7.53 12.19 25.92
C THR A 3 6.18 12.82 25.57
N LEU A 4 6.10 14.15 25.52
CA LEU A 4 4.86 14.86 25.17
C LEU A 4 4.42 14.57 23.71
N LYS A 5 5.38 14.53 22.78
CA LYS A 5 5.11 14.16 21.38
C LYS A 5 4.57 12.73 21.28
N ASN A 6 5.17 11.79 22.02
CA ASN A 6 4.71 10.41 22.06
C ASN A 6 3.30 10.28 22.65
N THR A 7 3.01 11.01 23.74
CA THR A 7 1.68 11.04 24.34
C THR A 7 0.64 11.62 23.38
N LEU A 8 0.94 12.73 22.70
CA LEU A 8 0.05 13.31 21.68
C LEU A 8 -0.22 12.34 20.53
N LYS A 9 0.82 11.65 20.03
CA LYS A 9 0.67 10.63 18.99
C LYS A 9 -0.17 9.45 19.45
N TYR A 10 -0.01 9.04 20.69
CA TYR A 10 -0.84 7.99 21.28
C TYR A 10 -2.31 8.41 21.39
N ILE A 11 -2.57 9.65 21.81
CA ILE A 11 -3.94 10.21 21.83
C ILE A 11 -4.51 10.25 20.41
N GLU A 12 -3.76 10.73 19.41
CA GLU A 12 -4.16 10.74 18.00
C GLU A 12 -4.55 9.33 17.52
N TYR A 13 -3.75 8.32 17.88
CA TYR A 13 -4.04 6.92 17.59
C TYR A 13 -5.33 6.43 18.26
N LYS A 14 -5.56 6.76 19.54
CA LYS A 14 -6.81 6.40 20.24
C LYS A 14 -8.03 7.05 19.60
N VAL A 15 -7.94 8.31 19.19
CA VAL A 15 -9.02 8.98 18.44
C VAL A 15 -9.31 8.26 17.11
N LYS A 16 -8.28 7.80 16.39
CA LYS A 16 -8.45 7.00 15.16
C LYS A 16 -9.16 5.67 15.43
N ILE A 17 -8.85 4.99 16.52
CA ILE A 17 -9.55 3.76 16.94
C ILE A 17 -11.02 4.06 17.23
N ILE A 18 -11.31 5.09 18.02
CA ILE A 18 -12.69 5.45 18.36
C ILE A 18 -13.48 5.76 17.08
N ARG A 19 -12.87 6.52 16.15
CA ARG A 19 -13.48 6.83 14.86
C ARG A 19 -13.85 5.57 14.07
N PHE A 20 -13.00 4.54 14.08
CA PHE A 20 -13.27 3.27 13.39
C PHE A 20 -14.55 2.61 13.89
N TYR A 21 -14.84 2.65 15.20
CA TYR A 21 -16.04 2.05 15.76
C TYR A 21 -17.32 2.85 15.50
N ILE A 22 -17.23 4.17 15.29
CA ILE A 22 -18.41 5.05 15.15
C ILE A 22 -18.70 5.45 13.70
N VAL A 23 -17.75 5.31 12.78
CA VAL A 23 -17.91 5.65 11.36
C VAL A 23 -17.85 4.38 10.53
N SER A 24 -18.90 4.11 9.75
CA SER A 24 -18.90 2.98 8.82
C SER A 24 -17.86 3.17 7.72
N ASP A 25 -17.34 2.07 7.17
CA ASP A 25 -16.36 2.11 6.08
C ASP A 25 -16.90 2.89 4.86
N ALA A 26 -18.18 2.71 4.53
CA ALA A 26 -18.84 3.45 3.46
C ALA A 26 -18.79 4.97 3.71
N CYS A 27 -19.17 5.44 4.91
CA CYS A 27 -19.11 6.86 5.24
C CYS A 27 -17.66 7.38 5.26
N PHE A 28 -16.72 6.61 5.80
CA PHE A 28 -15.31 6.97 5.86
C PHE A 28 -14.72 7.16 4.46
N HIS A 29 -14.91 6.19 3.57
CA HIS A 29 -14.40 6.25 2.21
C HIS A 29 -15.13 7.32 1.37
N ALA A 30 -16.44 7.47 1.51
CA ALA A 30 -17.21 8.47 0.78
C ALA A 30 -16.78 9.89 1.16
N GLY A 31 -16.63 10.16 2.47
CA GLY A 31 -16.16 11.45 2.96
C GLY A 31 -14.73 11.78 2.49
N ARG A 32 -13.84 10.78 2.43
CA ARG A 32 -12.49 10.96 1.90
C ARG A 32 -12.48 11.29 0.41
N LEU A 33 -13.26 10.56 -0.39
CA LEU A 33 -13.37 10.83 -1.83
C LEU A 33 -13.98 12.21 -2.10
N CYS A 34 -15.04 12.56 -1.37
CA CYS A 34 -15.69 13.88 -1.47
C CYS A 34 -14.70 15.01 -1.19
N LYS A 35 -13.84 14.86 -0.18
CA LYS A 35 -12.80 15.85 0.14
C LYS A 35 -11.74 16.02 -0.97
N ILE A 36 -11.43 14.96 -1.71
CA ILE A 36 -10.38 14.98 -2.75
C ILE A 36 -10.94 15.53 -4.06
N TYR A 37 -12.10 15.04 -4.50
CA TYR A 37 -12.65 15.32 -5.83
C TYR A 37 -13.70 16.44 -5.84
N GLY A 38 -14.23 16.81 -4.67
CA GLY A 38 -15.41 17.66 -4.56
C GLY A 38 -16.69 16.93 -5.00
N GLY A 39 -17.83 17.30 -4.42
CA GLY A 39 -19.14 16.81 -4.85
C GLY A 39 -19.65 15.54 -4.16
N HIS A 40 -20.81 15.07 -4.61
CA HIS A 40 -21.50 13.94 -4.01
C HIS A 40 -20.90 12.61 -4.49
N VAL A 41 -20.42 11.79 -3.55
CA VAL A 41 -19.85 10.47 -3.80
C VAL A 41 -20.88 9.41 -3.45
N ASN A 42 -21.13 8.47 -4.36
CA ASN A 42 -21.98 7.31 -4.09
C ASN A 42 -21.20 6.01 -4.23
N ILE A 43 -20.82 5.42 -3.09
CA ILE A 43 -20.09 4.15 -3.07
C ILE A 43 -21.02 2.96 -3.31
N GLU A 44 -22.30 3.05 -2.97
CA GLU A 44 -23.26 1.95 -3.19
C GLU A 44 -23.59 1.76 -4.67
N LYS A 45 -23.67 2.86 -5.43
CA LYS A 45 -23.90 2.90 -6.87
C LYS A 45 -22.75 3.62 -7.58
N PRO A 46 -21.57 2.98 -7.66
CA PRO A 46 -20.35 3.65 -8.07
C PRO A 46 -20.30 3.91 -9.59
N VAL A 47 -19.97 5.15 -9.99
CA VAL A 47 -19.87 5.53 -11.41
C VAL A 47 -18.40 5.71 -11.81
N THR A 48 -17.65 6.45 -11.01
CA THR A 48 -16.24 6.78 -11.27
C THR A 48 -15.31 5.62 -10.92
N LEU A 49 -14.08 5.64 -11.43
CA LEU A 49 -13.06 4.64 -11.10
C LEU A 49 -12.83 4.55 -9.58
N ASN A 50 -12.69 5.69 -8.91
CA ASN A 50 -12.40 5.73 -7.48
C ASN A 50 -13.57 5.23 -6.63
N GLU A 51 -14.81 5.56 -7.02
CA GLU A 51 -16.00 5.00 -6.37
C GLU A 51 -16.05 3.48 -6.55
N LYS A 52 -15.73 2.97 -7.74
CA LYS A 52 -15.70 1.52 -8.00
C LYS A 52 -14.61 0.82 -7.20
N ILE A 53 -13.44 1.45 -7.02
CA ILE A 53 -12.37 0.92 -6.16
C ILE A 53 -12.85 0.87 -4.70
N CYS A 54 -13.39 1.96 -4.16
CA CYS A 54 -13.89 1.96 -2.79
C CYS A 54 -15.06 1.00 -2.58
N HIS A 55 -15.96 0.88 -3.56
CA HIS A 55 -17.04 -0.10 -3.53
C HIS A 55 -16.50 -1.51 -3.40
N ARG A 56 -15.50 -1.89 -4.22
CA ARG A 56 -14.86 -3.21 -4.12
C ARG A 56 -14.18 -3.40 -2.76
N MET A 57 -13.47 -2.40 -2.26
CA MET A 57 -12.83 -2.49 -0.93
C MET A 57 -13.82 -2.81 0.19
N ILE A 58 -15.06 -2.31 0.10
CA ILE A 58 -16.07 -2.44 1.16
C ILE A 58 -16.92 -3.69 0.97
N TYR A 59 -17.32 -4.00 -0.27
CA TYR A 59 -18.35 -5.00 -0.55
C TYR A 59 -17.84 -6.26 -1.26
N ASP A 60 -16.63 -6.23 -1.82
CA ASP A 60 -16.07 -7.34 -2.60
C ASP A 60 -14.78 -7.86 -1.94
N HIS A 61 -14.93 -8.91 -1.15
CA HIS A 61 -13.84 -9.55 -0.42
C HIS A 61 -13.16 -10.68 -1.20
N ASN A 62 -12.99 -10.51 -2.51
CA ASN A 62 -12.32 -11.52 -3.33
C ASN A 62 -10.83 -11.64 -2.95
N PRO A 63 -10.33 -12.84 -2.56
CA PRO A 63 -8.93 -13.04 -2.16
C PRO A 63 -7.91 -12.72 -3.27
N ILE A 64 -8.34 -12.67 -4.54
CA ILE A 64 -7.47 -12.27 -5.65
C ILE A 64 -6.89 -10.86 -5.44
N TYR A 65 -7.61 -9.97 -4.76
CA TYR A 65 -7.15 -8.60 -4.53
C TYR A 65 -5.91 -8.56 -3.64
N THR A 66 -5.88 -9.37 -2.58
CA THR A 66 -4.69 -9.52 -1.74
C THR A 66 -3.53 -10.06 -2.57
N LEU A 67 -3.75 -11.11 -3.35
CA LEU A 67 -2.72 -11.73 -4.19
C LEU A 67 -2.09 -10.74 -5.17
N ILE A 68 -2.90 -9.97 -5.90
CA ILE A 68 -2.40 -9.04 -6.93
C ILE A 68 -1.83 -7.74 -6.34
N SER A 69 -2.18 -7.40 -5.10
CA SER A 69 -1.64 -6.24 -4.39
C SER A 69 -0.22 -6.48 -3.84
N ASP A 70 0.12 -7.73 -3.52
CA ASP A 70 1.45 -8.10 -3.04
C ASP A 70 2.44 -8.15 -4.22
N LYS A 71 3.45 -7.26 -4.19
CA LYS A 71 4.43 -7.12 -5.29
C LYS A 71 5.30 -8.36 -5.52
N LEU A 72 5.40 -9.27 -4.55
CA LEU A 72 6.10 -10.54 -4.69
C LEU A 72 5.14 -11.63 -5.19
N ALA A 73 4.00 -11.81 -4.53
CA ALA A 73 3.05 -12.88 -4.86
C ALA A 73 2.46 -12.74 -6.28
N VAL A 74 2.20 -11.50 -6.72
CA VAL A 74 1.67 -11.21 -8.06
C VAL A 74 2.58 -11.70 -9.18
N ARG A 75 3.89 -11.84 -8.94
CA ARG A 75 4.85 -12.26 -9.97
C ARG A 75 4.60 -13.70 -10.39
N ASN A 76 4.38 -14.59 -9.43
CA ASN A 76 4.03 -15.99 -9.69
C ASN A 76 2.68 -16.07 -10.41
N TYR A 77 1.71 -15.27 -9.97
CA TYR A 77 0.42 -15.17 -10.64
C TYR A 77 0.57 -14.78 -12.13
N VAL A 78 1.35 -13.75 -12.45
CA VAL A 78 1.57 -13.34 -13.84
C VAL A 78 2.23 -14.44 -14.67
N HIS A 79 3.31 -15.06 -14.16
CA HIS A 79 4.02 -16.12 -14.90
C HIS A 79 3.14 -17.36 -15.16
N LEU A 80 2.20 -17.68 -14.27
CA LEU A 80 1.27 -18.79 -14.48
C LEU A 80 0.21 -18.52 -15.57
N HIS A 81 -0.08 -17.25 -15.86
CA HIS A 81 -1.18 -16.87 -16.76
C HIS A 81 -0.70 -16.33 -18.11
N THR A 82 0.54 -15.86 -18.22
CA THR A 82 1.06 -15.31 -19.48
C THR A 82 2.58 -15.27 -19.52
N ASP A 83 3.15 -15.71 -20.65
CA ASP A 83 4.58 -15.56 -20.96
C ASP A 83 4.90 -14.23 -21.67
N LYS A 84 3.87 -13.43 -21.98
CA LYS A 84 4.02 -12.17 -22.73
C LYS A 84 4.58 -11.04 -21.88
N ILE A 85 4.47 -11.13 -20.55
CA ILE A 85 4.92 -10.10 -19.62
C ILE A 85 6.19 -10.58 -18.93
N LYS A 86 7.31 -9.90 -19.19
CA LYS A 86 8.55 -10.12 -18.45
C LYS A 86 8.55 -9.26 -17.19
N THR A 87 8.63 -9.89 -16.03
CA THR A 87 8.78 -9.17 -14.76
C THR A 87 10.22 -8.69 -14.58
N VAL A 88 10.42 -7.51 -13.98
CA VAL A 88 11.76 -6.99 -13.66
C VAL A 88 12.51 -7.95 -12.74
N PRO A 89 13.83 -8.19 -12.92
CA PRO A 89 14.58 -9.14 -12.09
C PRO A 89 14.47 -8.84 -10.59
N LEU A 90 14.29 -9.88 -9.77
CA LEU A 90 14.42 -9.77 -8.32
C LEU A 90 15.89 -9.98 -7.94
N LEU A 91 16.48 -8.98 -7.29
CA LEU A 91 17.85 -9.06 -6.77
C LEU A 91 17.90 -9.83 -5.44
N GLY A 92 16.85 -9.70 -4.63
CA GLY A 92 16.71 -10.36 -3.34
C GLY A 92 15.33 -10.15 -2.74
N VAL A 93 15.00 -11.00 -1.77
CA VAL A 93 13.81 -10.88 -0.90
C VAL A 93 14.30 -11.04 0.53
N TYR A 94 13.92 -10.10 1.38
CA TYR A 94 14.42 -9.99 2.75
C TYR A 94 13.23 -9.83 3.70
N SER A 95 13.28 -10.50 4.85
CA SER A 95 12.23 -10.41 5.88
C SER A 95 12.53 -9.32 6.90
N SER A 96 13.80 -8.93 7.02
CA SER A 96 14.28 -7.90 7.93
C SER A 96 15.36 -7.04 7.26
N PHE A 97 15.61 -5.86 7.83
CA PHE A 97 16.66 -4.96 7.35
C PHE A 97 18.06 -5.57 7.48
N ASP A 98 18.31 -6.31 8.57
CA ASP A 98 19.62 -6.88 8.88
C ASP A 98 20.04 -8.02 7.92
N GLU A 99 19.09 -8.61 7.19
CA GLU A 99 19.37 -9.61 6.15
C GLU A 99 19.93 -8.99 4.84
N ILE A 100 19.90 -7.67 4.70
CA ILE A 100 20.28 -7.00 3.46
C ILE A 100 21.81 -6.85 3.40
N ASP A 101 22.46 -7.69 2.60
CA ASP A 101 23.87 -7.53 2.25
C ASP A 101 24.05 -6.53 1.09
N PHE A 102 24.28 -5.26 1.44
CA PHE A 102 24.49 -4.16 0.48
C PHE A 102 25.71 -4.37 -0.43
N ASN A 103 26.70 -5.18 -0.03
CA ASN A 103 27.87 -5.44 -0.87
C ASN A 103 27.50 -6.26 -2.12
N ARG A 104 26.43 -7.08 -2.02
CA ARG A 104 25.93 -7.92 -3.12
C ARG A 104 24.98 -7.19 -4.05
N LEU A 105 24.47 -6.03 -3.65
CA LEU A 105 23.60 -5.22 -4.48
C LEU A 105 24.42 -4.49 -5.56
N PRO A 106 23.86 -4.28 -6.77
CA PRO A 106 24.51 -3.48 -7.82
C PRO A 106 24.67 -2.00 -7.40
N ASP A 107 25.37 -1.19 -8.21
CA ASP A 107 25.55 0.24 -7.93
C ASP A 107 24.25 1.06 -7.97
N GLN A 108 23.21 0.51 -8.61
CA GLN A 108 21.87 1.09 -8.67
C GLN A 108 20.80 0.03 -8.41
N PHE A 109 19.91 0.28 -7.47
CA PHE A 109 18.85 -0.67 -7.10
C PHE A 109 17.63 0.04 -6.55
N VAL A 110 16.52 -0.69 -6.44
CA VAL A 110 15.27 -0.21 -5.87
C VAL A 110 14.82 -1.16 -4.76
N LEU A 111 14.63 -0.63 -3.55
CA LEU A 111 14.07 -1.38 -2.42
C LEU A 111 12.60 -0.99 -2.25
N LYS A 112 11.75 -2.02 -2.11
CA LYS A 112 10.31 -1.86 -1.90
C LYS A 112 9.82 -2.90 -0.92
N CYS A 113 8.94 -2.51 0.00
CA CYS A 113 8.11 -3.47 0.70
C CYS A 113 7.09 -4.07 -0.26
N ASN A 114 6.72 -5.34 -0.03
CA ASN A 114 5.74 -6.05 -0.85
C ASN A 114 4.32 -5.49 -0.69
N HIS A 115 3.93 -5.10 0.52
CA HIS A 115 2.54 -4.86 0.93
C HIS A 115 2.08 -3.39 0.88
N ASP A 116 2.97 -2.43 0.67
CA ASP A 116 2.65 -1.00 0.85
C ASP A 116 2.71 -0.17 -0.44
N SER A 117 2.68 1.15 -0.31
CA SER A 117 2.90 2.08 -1.42
C SER A 117 3.60 3.33 -0.90
N GLY A 118 4.38 4.01 -1.75
CA GLY A 118 5.03 5.29 -1.42
C GLY A 118 6.30 5.21 -0.58
N SER A 119 6.67 4.04 -0.06
CA SER A 119 7.90 3.78 0.72
C SER A 119 9.08 3.31 -0.13
N THR A 120 9.03 3.53 -1.44
CA THR A 120 10.07 3.05 -2.36
C THR A 120 11.36 3.83 -2.16
N ILE A 121 12.46 3.11 -1.95
CA ILE A 121 13.80 3.68 -1.91
C ILE A 121 14.48 3.41 -3.24
N ILE A 122 14.95 4.47 -3.90
CA ILE A 122 15.66 4.39 -5.17
C ILE A 122 17.11 4.77 -4.91
N CYS A 123 18.02 3.81 -5.06
CA CYS A 123 19.45 4.04 -5.01
C CYS A 123 19.97 4.27 -6.43
N ASN A 124 20.37 5.50 -6.73
CA ASN A 124 20.99 5.87 -8.02
C ASN A 124 22.53 5.81 -7.98
N ASN A 125 23.11 5.74 -6.79
CA ASN A 125 24.55 5.57 -6.56
C ASN A 125 24.78 4.98 -5.17
N LYS A 126 25.20 3.70 -5.13
CA LYS A 126 25.48 2.96 -3.89
C LYS A 126 26.56 3.59 -3.00
N GLN A 127 27.47 4.39 -3.56
CA GLN A 127 28.51 5.08 -2.79
C GLN A 127 27.97 6.25 -1.95
N LEU A 128 26.76 6.74 -2.26
CA LEU A 128 26.08 7.83 -1.55
C LEU A 128 24.88 7.33 -0.75
N PHE A 129 24.70 6.01 -0.67
CA PHE A 129 23.52 5.36 -0.09
C PHE A 129 23.69 5.09 1.40
#